data_AF-T1XHB2-F1
#
_entry.id   AF-T1XHB2-F1
#
_cell.length_a   1.000
_cell.length_b   1.000
_cell.length_c   1.000
_cell.angle_alpha   90.00
_cell.angle_beta   90.00
_cell.angle_gamma   90.00
#
_symmetry.space_group_name_H-M   'P 1'
#
loop_
_entity.id
_entity.type
_entity.pdbx_description
1 polymer ?
#
loop_
_entity_poly.entity_id
_entity_poly.type
_entity_poly.pdbx_seq_one_letter_code
_entity_poly.pdbx_strand_id
1 'polypeptide(L)'
;MTSQRLPLPTRDGVGPSCVGLPQGPWPTIAEFLVERFPAITREAWMARMEASDVVDEHGVPVTAQRRYQAPLRVYYYRTLDAEVHIPFDEQVLFQDDQLVVADKPPFLPVTPTGKYLQESLLVRLKRKLKLDDLVPLHRIDRSTAGLVLFSVRPETRGAYQAMFPERRIAKHYEAVVPWRPGVSSVPGTYRSRLVDDDHFMRVKEEAGEPNSETRIAVEQMAGGHALLRLSPVTGRKHQLRVHCMALGMPIVNDPFYPVLLPPDSDDFDKPLQLLAKSVAFQDPVSGELRSFTSPRSLALPPR
;
A
#
# COMPACT_ATOMS: atom_id res chain seq x y z
N MET A 1 -6.13 22.39 -16.15
CA MET A 1 -7.21 22.24 -15.15
C MET A 1 -6.60 22.55 -13.79
N THR A 2 -7.16 23.52 -13.06
CA THR A 2 -6.64 23.91 -11.74
C THR A 2 -6.75 22.73 -10.77
N SER A 3 -5.64 22.38 -10.09
CA SER A 3 -5.68 21.44 -8.98
C SER A 3 -6.62 21.99 -7.92
N GLN A 4 -7.76 21.33 -7.70
CA GLN A 4 -8.77 21.79 -6.77
C GLN A 4 -8.22 21.58 -5.35
N ARG A 5 -7.67 22.65 -4.77
CA ARG A 5 -7.03 22.65 -3.45
C ARG A 5 -8.01 22.06 -2.44
N LEU A 6 -7.56 21.10 -1.65
CA LEU A 6 -8.41 20.48 -0.62
C LEU A 6 -8.95 21.55 0.33
N PRO A 7 -10.23 21.48 0.75
CA PRO A 7 -10.82 22.48 1.64
C PRO A 7 -10.24 22.45 3.06
N LEU A 8 -9.54 21.36 3.41
CA LEU A 8 -8.70 21.25 4.60
C LEU A 8 -7.24 20.95 4.19
N PRO A 9 -6.25 21.58 4.83
CA PRO A 9 -4.83 21.31 4.56
C PRO A 9 -4.40 19.93 5.05
N THR A 10 -3.20 19.50 4.68
CA THR A 10 -2.50 18.40 5.35
C THR A 10 -2.11 18.83 6.77
N ARG A 11 -2.28 17.96 7.78
CA ARG A 11 -1.76 18.13 9.14
C ARG A 11 -0.81 16.98 9.44
N ASP A 12 0.44 17.28 9.82
CA ASP A 12 1.48 16.29 10.10
C ASP A 12 1.57 15.16 9.06
N GLY A 13 1.61 15.53 7.77
CA GLY A 13 1.62 14.60 6.64
C GLY A 13 0.30 13.86 6.36
N VAL A 14 -0.70 13.97 7.22
CA VAL A 14 -2.03 13.35 7.07
C VAL A 14 -3.00 14.33 6.38
N GLY A 15 -3.50 13.96 5.20
CA GLY A 15 -4.56 14.70 4.52
C GLY A 15 -5.96 14.43 5.11
N PRO A 16 -6.93 15.33 4.89
CA PRO A 16 -8.32 15.10 5.30
C PRO A 16 -8.90 13.86 4.60
N SER A 17 -9.73 13.12 5.33
CA SER A 17 -10.63 12.12 4.76
C SER A 17 -11.86 12.79 4.16
N CYS A 18 -12.43 12.20 3.11
CA CYS A 18 -13.59 12.74 2.40
C CYS A 18 -14.72 11.70 2.41
N VAL A 19 -15.94 12.14 2.65
CA VAL A 19 -17.16 11.35 2.50
C VAL A 19 -18.16 12.10 1.61
N GLY A 20 -18.74 11.40 0.63
CA GLY A 20 -19.86 11.94 -0.15
C GLY A 20 -21.18 11.72 0.58
N LEU A 21 -22.05 12.72 0.55
CA LEU A 21 -23.42 12.66 1.07
C LEU A 21 -24.36 12.11 -0.03
N PRO A 22 -24.84 10.87 0.05
CA PRO A 22 -25.82 10.32 -0.89
C PRO A 22 -27.21 10.93 -0.65
N GLN A 23 -28.15 10.72 -1.57
CA GLN A 23 -29.56 11.02 -1.29
C GLN A 23 -30.07 10.14 -0.13
N GLY A 24 -30.82 10.72 0.82
CA GLY A 24 -31.38 10.00 1.96
C GLY A 24 -32.10 10.89 2.96
N PRO A 25 -32.71 10.30 4.02
CA PRO A 25 -33.72 10.95 4.86
C PRO A 25 -33.16 11.66 6.10
N TRP A 26 -31.83 11.76 6.26
CA TRP A 26 -31.22 12.34 7.46
C TRP A 26 -31.61 13.82 7.64
N PRO A 27 -32.01 14.27 8.84
CA PRO A 27 -32.27 15.69 9.09
C PRO A 27 -31.01 16.56 9.03
N THR A 28 -29.88 16.07 9.53
CA THR A 28 -28.60 16.78 9.60
C THR A 28 -27.43 15.99 9.03
N ILE A 29 -26.35 16.69 8.65
CA ILE A 29 -25.07 16.06 8.28
C ILE A 29 -24.48 15.28 9.47
N ALA A 30 -24.69 15.76 10.70
CA ALA A 30 -24.25 15.09 11.92
C ALA A 30 -24.86 13.69 12.09
N GLU A 31 -26.17 13.55 11.89
CA GLU A 31 -26.84 12.24 12.02
C GLU A 31 -26.36 11.25 10.97
N PHE A 32 -26.19 11.69 9.72
CA PHE A 32 -25.56 10.88 8.68
C PHE A 32 -24.15 10.43 9.08
N LEU A 33 -23.30 11.32 9.59
CA LEU A 33 -21.92 10.96 9.97
C LEU A 33 -21.86 9.97 11.14
N VAL A 34 -22.75 10.11 12.12
CA VAL A 34 -22.87 9.17 13.25
C VAL A 34 -23.34 7.79 12.78
N GLU A 35 -24.36 7.71 11.92
CA GLU A 35 -24.83 6.45 11.36
C GLU A 35 -23.79 5.80 10.42
N ARG A 36 -23.15 6.61 9.56
CA ARG A 36 -22.21 6.14 8.54
C ARG A 36 -20.90 5.59 9.12
N PHE A 37 -20.49 6.11 10.28
CA PHE A 37 -19.23 5.78 10.96
C PHE A 37 -19.46 5.38 12.43
N PRO A 38 -20.10 4.23 12.70
CA PRO A 38 -20.50 3.82 14.06
C PRO A 38 -19.32 3.55 15.02
N ALA A 39 -18.10 3.44 14.50
CA ALA A 39 -16.87 3.36 15.30
C ALA A 39 -16.41 4.72 15.86
N ILE A 40 -17.09 5.82 15.53
CA ILE A 40 -16.78 7.17 16.00
C ILE A 40 -18.01 7.66 16.77
N THR A 41 -17.84 7.99 18.05
CA THR A 41 -18.97 8.38 18.91
C THR A 41 -19.61 9.69 18.46
N ARG A 42 -20.87 9.91 18.86
CA ARG A 42 -21.56 11.18 18.58
C ARG A 42 -20.79 12.35 19.18
N GLU A 43 -20.30 12.19 20.39
CA GLU A 43 -19.55 13.18 21.16
C GLU A 43 -18.25 13.56 20.44
N ALA A 44 -17.52 12.57 19.89
CA ALA A 44 -16.33 12.82 19.08
C ALA A 44 -16.64 13.56 17.78
N TRP A 45 -17.78 13.29 17.14
CA TRP A 45 -18.24 14.07 15.99
C TRP A 45 -18.61 15.50 16.37
N MET A 46 -19.29 15.72 17.50
CA MET A 46 -19.65 17.07 17.96
C MET A 46 -18.40 17.89 18.28
N ALA A 47 -17.43 17.33 19.00
CA ALA A 47 -16.17 17.99 19.30
C ALA A 47 -15.39 18.39 18.04
N ARG A 48 -15.36 17.53 17.00
CA ARG A 48 -14.75 17.88 15.70
C ARG A 48 -15.48 19.00 14.96
N MET A 49 -16.81 19.03 15.02
CA MET A 49 -17.62 20.10 14.42
C MET A 49 -17.41 21.45 15.14
N GLU A 50 -17.37 21.43 16.48
CA GLU A 50 -17.08 22.60 17.31
C GLU A 50 -15.66 23.14 17.06
N ALA A 51 -14.67 22.25 16.91
CA ALA A 51 -13.31 22.59 16.51
C ALA A 51 -13.16 23.05 15.03
N SER A 52 -14.24 23.08 14.23
CA SER A 52 -14.23 23.35 12.78
C SER A 52 -13.36 22.38 11.97
N ASP A 53 -13.13 21.17 12.49
CA ASP A 53 -12.39 20.07 11.86
C ASP A 53 -13.26 19.19 10.93
N VAL A 54 -14.49 19.65 10.65
CA VAL A 54 -15.41 19.10 9.66
C VAL A 54 -15.90 20.23 8.77
N VAL A 55 -15.64 20.16 7.46
CA VAL A 55 -16.04 21.19 6.47
C VAL A 55 -16.66 20.56 5.23
N ASP A 56 -17.43 21.32 4.45
CA ASP A 56 -17.88 20.89 3.12
C ASP A 56 -16.82 21.13 2.03
N GLU A 57 -17.13 20.75 0.79
CA GLU A 57 -16.23 20.91 -0.37
C GLU A 57 -15.93 22.36 -0.77
N HIS A 58 -16.61 23.32 -0.17
CA HIS A 58 -16.34 24.75 -0.31
C HIS A 58 -15.55 25.31 0.88
N GLY A 59 -15.17 24.47 1.85
CA GLY A 59 -14.46 24.87 3.06
C GLY A 59 -15.34 25.49 4.13
N VAL A 60 -16.68 25.37 4.02
CA VAL A 60 -17.60 25.91 5.04
C VAL A 60 -17.70 24.92 6.20
N PRO A 61 -17.49 25.34 7.46
CA PRO A 61 -17.64 24.46 8.62
C PRO A 61 -19.03 23.83 8.74
N VAL A 62 -19.05 22.53 9.01
CA VAL A 62 -20.27 21.76 9.25
C VAL A 62 -20.56 21.80 10.75
N THR A 63 -21.61 22.52 11.14
CA THR A 63 -22.12 22.51 12.52
C THR A 63 -23.05 21.32 12.77
N ALA A 64 -23.26 20.98 14.05
CA ALA A 64 -24.17 19.90 14.44
C ALA A 64 -25.60 20.07 13.91
N GLN A 65 -26.07 21.31 13.75
CA GLN A 65 -27.40 21.66 13.25
C GLN A 65 -27.45 21.90 11.73
N ARG A 66 -26.33 21.71 11.01
CA ARG A 66 -26.28 21.85 9.54
C ARG A 66 -27.19 20.80 8.91
N ARG A 67 -28.31 21.26 8.33
CA ARG A 67 -29.27 20.42 7.62
C ARG A 67 -28.56 19.56 6.57
N TYR A 68 -29.03 18.33 6.43
CA TYR A 68 -28.53 17.42 5.41
C TYR A 68 -28.83 17.97 4.01
N GLN A 69 -27.84 17.92 3.12
CA GLN A 69 -27.95 18.38 1.74
C GLN A 69 -27.12 17.45 0.85
N ALA A 70 -27.72 16.93 -0.22
CA ALA A 70 -27.08 16.01 -1.15
C ALA A 70 -27.42 16.38 -2.61
N PRO A 71 -26.47 16.23 -3.56
CA PRO A 71 -25.10 15.76 -3.36
C PRO A 71 -24.20 16.86 -2.74
N LEU A 72 -23.31 16.45 -1.84
CA LEU A 72 -22.27 17.29 -1.24
C LEU A 72 -21.10 16.39 -0.81
N ARG A 73 -19.88 16.90 -0.72
CA ARG A 73 -18.77 16.21 -0.04
C ARG A 73 -18.40 16.90 1.26
N VAL A 74 -18.09 16.10 2.28
CA VAL A 74 -17.66 16.54 3.62
C VAL A 74 -16.26 15.99 3.90
N TYR A 75 -15.40 16.85 4.44
CA TYR A 75 -14.00 16.60 4.72
C TYR A 75 -13.73 16.69 6.23
N TYR A 76 -12.95 15.76 6.76
CA TYR A 76 -12.64 15.69 8.19
C TYR A 76 -11.30 14.98 8.45
N TYR A 77 -10.66 15.24 9.59
CA TYR A 77 -9.46 14.49 10.00
C TYR A 77 -9.83 13.18 10.72
N ARG A 78 -9.12 12.10 10.40
CA ARG A 78 -9.13 10.90 11.23
C ARG A 78 -8.21 11.11 12.43
N THR A 79 -8.62 10.58 13.57
CA THR A 79 -7.82 10.48 14.79
C THR A 79 -7.76 9.02 15.22
N LEU A 80 -6.69 8.63 15.88
CA LEU A 80 -6.53 7.35 16.57
C LEU A 80 -6.12 7.68 18.00
N ASP A 81 -6.77 7.10 19.00
CA ASP A 81 -6.51 7.41 20.41
C ASP A 81 -5.13 6.91 20.86
N ALA A 82 -4.72 5.77 20.30
CA ALA A 82 -3.35 5.27 20.35
C ALA A 82 -3.01 4.60 19.01
N GLU A 83 -1.83 4.90 18.47
CA GLU A 83 -1.30 4.29 17.24
C GLU A 83 -0.07 3.44 17.59
N VAL A 84 0.01 2.23 17.01
CA VAL A 84 1.12 1.30 17.28
C VAL A 84 2.34 1.75 16.51
N HIS A 85 3.35 2.27 17.23
CA HIS A 85 4.65 2.62 16.66
C HIS A 85 5.34 1.40 16.04
N ILE A 86 5.89 1.58 14.83
CA ILE A 86 6.65 0.56 14.12
C ILE A 86 8.15 0.88 14.28
N PRO A 87 8.94 0.06 14.98
CA PRO A 87 10.33 0.39 15.38
C PRO A 87 11.35 0.21 14.24
N PHE A 88 10.96 0.51 13.01
CA PHE A 88 11.79 0.40 11.82
C PHE A 88 11.71 1.65 10.97
N ASP A 89 12.85 2.15 10.52
CA ASP A 89 12.93 3.34 9.67
C ASP A 89 12.97 3.01 8.17
N GLU A 90 12.37 3.91 7.39
CA GLU A 90 12.54 3.98 5.94
C GLU A 90 13.79 4.75 5.53
N GLN A 91 14.48 4.24 4.50
CA GLN A 91 15.60 4.93 3.88
C GLN A 91 15.13 5.62 2.60
N VAL A 92 15.44 6.89 2.41
CA VAL A 92 15.31 7.56 1.10
C VAL A 92 16.56 7.21 0.30
N LEU A 93 16.38 6.53 -0.83
CA LEU A 93 17.48 6.14 -1.73
C LEU A 93 17.73 7.19 -2.81
N PHE A 94 16.68 7.90 -3.22
CA PHE A 94 16.75 8.93 -4.25
C PHE A 94 15.64 9.97 -4.03
N GLN A 95 15.95 11.23 -4.33
CA GLN A 95 15.00 12.33 -4.38
C GLN A 95 15.44 13.32 -5.47
N ASP A 96 14.51 13.69 -6.35
CA ASP A 96 14.62 14.84 -7.24
C ASP A 96 13.29 15.61 -7.30
N ASP A 97 13.19 16.55 -8.22
CA ASP A 97 12.02 17.38 -8.48
C ASP A 97 10.74 16.61 -8.86
N GLN A 98 10.86 15.35 -9.30
CA GLN A 98 9.76 14.54 -9.82
C GLN A 98 9.43 13.37 -8.91
N LEU A 99 10.45 12.74 -8.33
CA LEU A 99 10.38 11.44 -7.68
C LEU A 99 11.06 11.42 -6.31
N VAL A 100 10.47 10.67 -5.38
CA VAL A 100 11.16 10.11 -4.21
C VAL A 100 11.13 8.60 -4.33
N VAL A 101 12.27 7.94 -4.15
CA VAL A 101 12.36 6.49 -4.05
C VAL A 101 12.80 6.13 -2.64
N ALA A 102 11.93 5.41 -1.94
CA ALA A 102 12.18 4.98 -0.57
C ALA A 102 12.25 3.45 -0.48
N ASP A 103 13.14 2.97 0.38
CA ASP A 103 13.25 1.58 0.75
C ASP A 103 12.47 1.33 2.05
N LYS A 104 11.32 0.67 1.92
CA LYS A 104 10.37 0.43 3.00
C LYS A 104 10.83 -0.74 3.86
N PRO A 105 10.85 -0.61 5.21
CA PRO A 105 10.98 -1.77 6.08
C PRO A 105 9.76 -2.72 5.96
N PRO A 106 9.86 -3.97 6.42
CA PRO A 106 8.68 -4.81 6.63
C PRO A 106 7.74 -4.17 7.67
N PHE A 107 6.52 -4.69 7.78
CA PHE A 107 5.45 -4.27 8.72
C PHE A 107 4.88 -2.85 8.56
N LEU A 108 5.59 -1.92 7.92
CA LEU A 108 5.13 -0.54 7.65
C LEU A 108 4.16 -0.52 6.45
N PRO A 109 2.92 0.00 6.56
CA PRO A 109 2.03 0.19 5.42
C PRO A 109 2.49 1.35 4.53
N VAL A 110 2.25 1.27 3.22
CA VAL A 110 2.63 2.36 2.29
C VAL A 110 1.77 3.61 2.50
N THR A 111 0.47 3.43 2.78
CA THR A 111 -0.53 4.50 2.94
C THR A 111 -1.33 4.32 4.22
N PRO A 112 -1.86 5.40 4.83
CA PRO A 112 -2.73 5.31 6.01
C PRO A 112 -3.91 4.35 5.84
N THR A 113 -4.01 3.34 6.71
CA THR A 113 -5.05 2.30 6.66
C THR A 113 -5.31 1.68 8.03
N GLY A 114 -6.58 1.43 8.37
CA GLY A 114 -6.98 0.85 9.65
C GLY A 114 -6.40 1.61 10.85
N LYS A 115 -5.68 0.89 11.71
CA LYS A 115 -4.98 1.39 12.90
C LYS A 115 -3.65 2.12 12.64
N TYR A 116 -3.30 2.36 11.38
CA TYR A 116 -2.08 3.06 10.98
C TYR A 116 -2.44 4.34 10.21
N LEU A 117 -2.15 5.49 10.80
CA LEU A 117 -2.35 6.82 10.25
C LEU A 117 -0.98 7.51 10.07
N GLN A 118 -0.27 7.79 11.16
CA GLN A 118 1.07 8.38 11.19
C GLN A 118 2.17 7.37 10.81
N GLU A 119 2.03 6.13 11.24
CA GLU A 119 2.92 4.99 11.00
C GLU A 119 2.66 4.38 9.61
N SER A 120 2.75 5.21 8.59
CA SER A 120 2.76 4.80 7.19
C SER A 120 3.88 5.48 6.43
N LEU A 121 4.47 4.79 5.45
CA LEU A 121 5.60 5.27 4.67
C LEU A 121 5.32 6.65 4.07
N LEU A 122 4.13 6.85 3.50
CA LEU A 122 3.72 8.13 2.95
C LEU A 122 3.78 9.26 3.99
N VAL A 123 3.18 9.07 5.17
CA VAL A 123 3.06 10.14 6.17
C VAL A 123 4.40 10.45 6.81
N ARG A 124 5.21 9.42 7.11
CA ARG A 124 6.60 9.60 7.54
C ARG A 124 7.41 10.40 6.52
N LEU A 125 7.39 10.02 5.23
CA LEU A 125 8.12 10.75 4.19
C LEU A 125 7.62 12.18 4.00
N LYS A 126 6.29 12.41 4.04
CA LYS A 126 5.73 13.78 4.00
C LYS A 126 6.27 14.66 5.12
N ARG A 127 6.28 14.16 6.36
CA ARG A 127 6.82 14.88 7.53
C ARG A 127 8.34 15.10 7.43
N LYS A 128 9.08 14.04 7.08
CA LYS A 128 10.55 14.01 6.98
C LYS A 128 11.09 14.94 5.90
N LEU A 129 10.42 14.98 4.74
CA LEU A 129 10.85 15.73 3.55
C LEU A 129 10.10 17.06 3.35
N LYS A 130 9.04 17.31 4.12
CA LYS A 130 8.14 18.48 4.00
C LYS A 130 7.48 18.60 2.62
N LEU A 131 7.05 17.47 2.05
CA LEU A 131 6.46 17.37 0.72
C LEU A 131 4.97 17.00 0.78
N ASP A 132 4.08 17.96 1.05
CA ASP A 132 2.65 17.67 1.24
C ASP A 132 1.93 17.10 0.01
N ASP A 133 2.43 17.33 -1.20
CA ASP A 133 1.90 16.76 -2.46
C ASP A 133 2.46 15.37 -2.81
N LEU A 134 3.34 14.81 -1.97
CA LEU A 134 3.88 13.47 -2.18
C LEU A 134 2.75 12.43 -2.25
N VAL A 135 2.79 11.53 -3.24
CA VAL A 135 1.88 10.37 -3.32
C VAL A 135 2.61 9.12 -3.82
N PRO A 136 2.25 7.91 -3.35
CA PRO A 136 2.84 6.69 -3.87
C PRO A 136 2.37 6.43 -5.31
N LEU A 137 3.30 6.06 -6.17
CA LEU A 137 3.02 5.64 -7.55
C LEU A 137 2.54 4.18 -7.62
N HIS A 138 2.95 3.36 -6.66
CA HIS A 138 2.45 2.00 -6.46
C HIS A 138 2.48 1.66 -4.97
N ARG A 139 1.95 0.48 -4.63
CA ARG A 139 2.01 -0.07 -3.28
C ARG A 139 2.62 -1.46 -3.31
N ILE A 140 3.23 -1.84 -2.20
CA ILE A 140 3.59 -3.21 -1.84
C ILE A 140 2.85 -3.54 -0.54
N ASP A 141 2.66 -4.82 -0.25
CA ASP A 141 1.94 -5.25 0.96
C ASP A 141 2.65 -4.74 2.23
N ARG A 142 1.89 -4.61 3.34
CA ARG A 142 2.42 -4.10 4.62
C ARG A 142 3.66 -4.88 5.08
N SER A 143 3.60 -6.21 5.01
CA SER A 143 4.66 -7.14 5.41
C SER A 143 5.86 -7.14 4.45
N THR A 144 5.65 -6.87 3.15
CA THR A 144 6.70 -6.86 2.13
C THR A 144 7.66 -5.68 2.34
N ALA A 145 8.97 -5.94 2.35
CA ALA A 145 9.99 -4.89 2.39
C ALA A 145 10.39 -4.42 0.97
N GLY A 146 11.14 -3.33 0.88
CA GLY A 146 11.81 -2.91 -0.36
C GLY A 146 11.24 -1.64 -1.00
N LEU A 147 11.55 -1.46 -2.29
CA LEU A 147 11.33 -0.19 -3.00
C LEU A 147 9.86 0.21 -3.15
N VAL A 148 9.60 1.49 -2.87
CA VAL A 148 8.36 2.19 -3.20
C VAL A 148 8.70 3.55 -3.83
N LEU A 149 8.14 3.80 -5.02
CA LEU A 149 8.26 5.09 -5.69
C LEU A 149 7.10 6.02 -5.33
N PHE A 150 7.43 7.30 -5.20
CA PHE A 150 6.49 8.39 -4.96
C PHE A 150 6.68 9.48 -6.01
N SER A 151 5.58 10.12 -6.41
CA SER A 151 5.57 11.32 -7.23
C SER A 151 5.51 12.55 -6.32
N VAL A 152 6.40 13.50 -6.59
CA VAL A 152 6.49 14.79 -5.88
C VAL A 152 5.53 15.81 -6.48
N ARG A 153 5.54 15.96 -7.81
CA ARG A 153 4.77 16.98 -8.55
C ARG A 153 3.39 16.48 -8.98
N PRO A 154 2.27 17.16 -8.63
CA PRO A 154 0.94 16.81 -9.11
C PRO A 154 0.79 16.79 -10.63
N GLU A 155 1.55 17.64 -11.34
CA GLU A 155 1.42 17.86 -12.79
C GLU A 155 1.91 16.67 -13.62
N THR A 156 2.99 16.02 -13.18
CA THR A 156 3.62 14.88 -13.87
C THR A 156 3.16 13.52 -13.34
N ARG A 157 2.55 13.50 -12.15
CA ARG A 157 1.99 12.33 -11.45
C ARG A 157 1.23 11.36 -12.36
N GLY A 158 0.36 11.87 -13.23
CA GLY A 158 -0.45 11.03 -14.13
C GLY A 158 0.40 10.21 -15.11
N ALA A 159 1.47 10.81 -15.66
CA ALA A 159 2.37 10.14 -16.59
C ALA A 159 3.16 9.00 -15.89
N TYR A 160 3.64 9.25 -14.67
CA TYR A 160 4.30 8.21 -13.86
C TYR A 160 3.34 7.08 -13.44
N GLN A 161 2.09 7.42 -13.09
CA GLN A 161 1.08 6.41 -12.73
C GLN A 161 0.68 5.53 -13.92
N ALA A 162 0.62 6.08 -15.13
CA ALA A 162 0.26 5.35 -16.35
C ALA A 162 1.23 4.19 -16.68
N MET A 163 2.52 4.31 -16.32
CA MET A 163 3.52 3.26 -16.57
C MET A 163 3.18 1.89 -15.96
N PHE A 164 2.41 1.86 -14.86
CA PHE A 164 2.04 0.64 -14.15
C PHE A 164 0.99 -0.21 -14.91
N PRO A 165 -0.20 0.30 -15.28
CA PRO A 165 -1.14 -0.43 -16.13
C PRO A 165 -0.58 -0.66 -17.55
N GLU A 166 0.23 0.26 -18.09
CA GLU A 166 0.92 0.08 -19.39
C GLU A 166 2.06 -0.96 -19.34
N ARG A 167 2.42 -1.47 -18.14
CA ARG A 167 3.51 -2.45 -17.93
C ARG A 167 4.89 -1.97 -18.41
N ARG A 168 5.11 -0.66 -18.45
CA ARG A 168 6.37 0.00 -18.85
C ARG A 168 7.41 0.09 -17.73
N ILE A 169 7.13 -0.55 -16.59
CA ILE A 169 8.00 -0.59 -15.43
C ILE A 169 8.40 -2.04 -15.13
N ALA A 170 9.69 -2.33 -15.31
CA ALA A 170 10.29 -3.60 -14.92
C ALA A 170 10.41 -3.60 -13.38
N LYS A 171 9.92 -4.65 -12.74
CA LYS A 171 9.99 -4.83 -11.29
C LYS A 171 10.59 -6.21 -11.01
N HIS A 172 11.59 -6.28 -10.15
CA HIS A 172 12.16 -7.52 -9.65
C HIS A 172 11.97 -7.61 -8.14
N TYR A 173 11.56 -8.79 -7.70
CA TYR A 173 11.40 -9.15 -6.30
C TYR A 173 12.28 -10.36 -6.00
N GLU A 174 12.78 -10.43 -4.77
CA GLU A 174 13.43 -11.61 -4.20
C GLU A 174 12.46 -12.27 -3.21
N ALA A 175 12.39 -13.60 -3.20
CA ALA A 175 11.61 -14.35 -2.22
C ALA A 175 12.37 -15.59 -1.71
N VAL A 176 12.39 -15.83 -0.41
CA VAL A 176 12.87 -17.09 0.16
C VAL A 176 11.71 -18.05 0.33
N VAL A 177 11.84 -19.25 -0.24
CA VAL A 177 10.84 -20.31 -0.18
C VAL A 177 11.47 -21.63 0.27
N PRO A 178 10.71 -22.55 0.89
CA PRO A 178 11.17 -23.92 1.13
C PRO A 178 11.43 -24.65 -0.20
N TRP A 179 12.57 -25.33 -0.31
CA TRP A 179 12.95 -26.12 -1.48
C TRP A 179 12.97 -27.61 -1.11
N ARG A 180 11.87 -28.30 -1.43
CA ARG A 180 11.66 -29.70 -1.01
C ARG A 180 12.52 -30.68 -1.82
N PRO A 181 13.01 -31.78 -1.22
CA PRO A 181 13.57 -32.90 -1.96
C PRO A 181 12.61 -33.36 -3.08
N GLY A 182 13.14 -33.56 -4.29
CA GLY A 182 12.36 -33.93 -5.47
C GLY A 182 11.89 -32.76 -6.35
N VAL A 183 11.97 -31.51 -5.89
CA VAL A 183 11.76 -30.34 -6.77
C VAL A 183 13.04 -30.10 -7.57
N SER A 184 12.96 -30.29 -8.89
CA SER A 184 14.09 -30.12 -9.81
C SER A 184 14.13 -28.75 -10.50
N SER A 185 12.98 -28.08 -10.63
CA SER A 185 12.87 -26.78 -11.30
C SER A 185 11.59 -26.04 -10.91
N VAL A 186 11.50 -24.77 -11.32
CA VAL A 186 10.29 -23.93 -11.27
C VAL A 186 9.86 -23.57 -12.70
N PRO A 187 8.58 -23.30 -12.97
CA PRO A 187 8.16 -22.81 -14.28
C PRO A 187 8.70 -21.40 -14.52
N GLY A 188 9.39 -21.18 -15.65
CA GLY A 188 9.96 -19.87 -15.99
C GLY A 188 8.92 -18.74 -16.12
N THR A 189 7.65 -19.08 -16.32
CA THR A 189 6.50 -18.17 -16.23
C THR A 189 5.31 -18.92 -15.64
N TYR A 190 4.66 -18.30 -14.66
CA TYR A 190 3.46 -18.82 -14.00
C TYR A 190 2.29 -17.84 -14.19
N ARG A 191 1.14 -18.39 -14.54
CA ARG A 191 -0.09 -17.67 -14.87
C ARG A 191 -1.28 -18.34 -14.20
N SER A 192 -2.12 -17.57 -13.54
CA SER A 192 -3.37 -18.08 -12.94
C SER A 192 -4.43 -16.98 -12.88
N ARG A 193 -5.66 -17.34 -12.50
CA ARG A 193 -6.76 -16.39 -12.29
C ARG A 193 -6.94 -16.18 -10.80
N LEU A 194 -6.56 -14.99 -10.34
CA LEU A 194 -6.65 -14.60 -8.92
C LEU A 194 -7.96 -13.89 -8.62
N VAL A 195 -8.64 -14.36 -7.57
CA VAL A 195 -9.91 -13.82 -7.05
C VAL A 195 -9.80 -13.59 -5.54
N ASP A 196 -10.64 -12.71 -4.98
CA ASP A 196 -10.72 -12.59 -3.52
C ASP A 196 -11.15 -13.92 -2.90
N ASP A 197 -10.59 -14.21 -1.72
CA ASP A 197 -10.90 -15.42 -0.97
C ASP A 197 -12.01 -15.15 0.07
N ASP A 198 -12.56 -16.21 0.65
CA ASP A 198 -13.69 -16.15 1.60
C ASP A 198 -13.36 -15.24 2.79
N HIS A 199 -12.09 -15.20 3.19
CA HIS A 199 -11.56 -14.18 4.09
C HIS A 199 -11.05 -12.97 3.29
N PHE A 200 -11.69 -11.80 3.45
CA PHE A 200 -11.44 -10.57 2.68
C PHE A 200 -9.97 -10.11 2.56
N MET A 201 -9.11 -10.48 3.51
CA MET A 201 -7.68 -10.16 3.45
C MET A 201 -6.88 -11.06 2.49
N ARG A 202 -7.35 -12.28 2.19
CA ARG A 202 -6.69 -13.24 1.30
C ARG A 202 -7.19 -13.11 -0.15
N VAL A 203 -6.51 -13.86 -1.02
CA VAL A 203 -6.74 -14.03 -2.45
C VAL A 203 -6.44 -15.50 -2.75
N LYS A 204 -7.23 -16.14 -3.60
CA LYS A 204 -7.03 -17.53 -4.02
C LYS A 204 -6.95 -17.64 -5.53
N GLU A 205 -6.47 -18.80 -5.99
CA GLU A 205 -6.58 -19.19 -7.39
C GLU A 205 -7.95 -19.81 -7.64
N GLU A 206 -8.52 -19.52 -8.81
CA GLU A 206 -9.77 -20.10 -9.30
C GLU A 206 -9.57 -20.49 -10.77
N ALA A 207 -10.37 -21.43 -11.28
CA ALA A 207 -10.34 -21.80 -12.69
C ALA A 207 -10.71 -20.61 -13.62
N GLY A 208 -10.30 -20.70 -14.88
CA GLY A 208 -10.61 -19.73 -15.94
C GLY A 208 -9.41 -18.89 -16.40
N GLU A 209 -9.69 -17.90 -17.25
CA GLU A 209 -8.68 -17.09 -17.95
C GLU A 209 -7.72 -16.37 -16.99
N PRO A 210 -6.39 -16.57 -17.10
CA PRO A 210 -5.43 -15.93 -16.21
C PRO A 210 -5.50 -14.40 -16.17
N ASN A 211 -5.61 -13.86 -14.97
CA ASN A 211 -5.57 -12.41 -14.71
C ASN A 211 -4.27 -11.96 -14.02
N SER A 212 -3.35 -12.91 -13.78
CA SER A 212 -2.01 -12.68 -13.25
C SER A 212 -0.93 -13.39 -14.08
N GLU A 213 0.26 -12.78 -14.14
CA GLU A 213 1.46 -13.36 -14.72
C GLU A 213 2.70 -12.94 -13.93
N THR A 214 3.53 -13.92 -13.56
CA THR A 214 4.84 -13.74 -12.91
C THR A 214 5.89 -14.59 -13.62
N ARG A 215 7.03 -14.00 -13.99
CA ARG A 215 8.21 -14.75 -14.43
C ARG A 215 9.05 -15.14 -13.21
N ILE A 216 9.57 -16.36 -13.19
CA ILE A 216 10.22 -16.94 -12.00
C ILE A 216 11.57 -17.54 -12.42
N ALA A 217 12.61 -17.28 -11.65
CA ALA A 217 13.91 -17.95 -11.74
C ALA A 217 14.42 -18.30 -10.34
N VAL A 218 15.23 -19.35 -10.25
CA VAL A 218 15.97 -19.71 -9.02
C VAL A 218 17.35 -19.05 -9.10
N GLU A 219 17.68 -18.20 -8.13
CA GLU A 219 18.99 -17.54 -8.04
C GLU A 219 19.99 -18.38 -7.25
N GLN A 220 19.53 -18.96 -6.12
CA GLN A 220 20.37 -19.69 -5.18
C GLN A 220 19.57 -20.75 -4.44
N MET A 221 20.24 -21.83 -4.02
CA MET A 221 19.66 -22.88 -3.16
C MET A 221 20.63 -23.22 -2.02
N ALA A 222 20.15 -23.21 -0.78
CA ALA A 222 20.90 -23.52 0.43
C ALA A 222 19.95 -23.86 1.60
N GLY A 223 20.39 -24.67 2.57
CA GLY A 223 19.64 -24.92 3.80
C GLY A 223 18.20 -25.44 3.61
N GLY A 224 17.94 -26.24 2.57
CA GLY A 224 16.57 -26.70 2.23
C GLY A 224 15.63 -25.59 1.72
N HIS A 225 16.18 -24.46 1.27
CA HIS A 225 15.47 -23.29 0.78
C HIS A 225 16.03 -22.82 -0.57
N ALA A 226 15.23 -22.04 -1.30
CA ALA A 226 15.62 -21.37 -2.53
C ALA A 226 15.34 -19.87 -2.45
N LEU A 227 16.25 -19.07 -3.04
CA LEU A 227 16.04 -17.66 -3.31
C LEU A 227 15.51 -17.55 -4.74
N LEU A 228 14.28 -17.09 -4.88
CA LEU A 228 13.63 -16.88 -6.18
C LEU A 228 13.74 -15.42 -6.62
N ARG A 229 14.06 -15.20 -7.89
CA ARG A 229 13.79 -13.92 -8.58
C ARG A 229 12.39 -13.99 -9.18
N LEU A 230 11.55 -13.04 -8.81
CA LEU A 230 10.17 -12.92 -9.26
C LEU A 230 9.98 -11.61 -10.03
N SER A 231 9.53 -11.69 -11.28
CA SER A 231 9.28 -10.53 -12.14
C SER A 231 7.79 -10.47 -12.51
N PRO A 232 6.95 -9.78 -11.71
CA PRO A 232 5.50 -9.72 -11.95
C PRO A 232 5.14 -8.78 -13.10
N VAL A 233 4.57 -9.34 -14.16
CA VAL A 233 4.09 -8.61 -15.35
C VAL A 233 2.77 -7.88 -15.04
N THR A 234 1.94 -8.48 -14.18
CA THR A 234 0.73 -7.87 -13.60
C THR A 234 1.01 -7.32 -12.18
N GLY A 235 -0.04 -6.90 -11.46
CA GLY A 235 0.07 -6.35 -10.11
C GLY A 235 -1.19 -6.62 -9.28
N ARG A 236 -1.64 -7.88 -9.21
CA ARG A 236 -2.81 -8.27 -8.41
C ARG A 236 -2.45 -8.33 -6.92
N LYS A 237 -3.43 -8.12 -6.03
CA LYS A 237 -3.28 -8.23 -4.57
C LYS A 237 -2.65 -9.59 -4.20
N HIS A 238 -1.60 -9.57 -3.38
CA HIS A 238 -0.87 -10.76 -2.92
C HIS A 238 -0.32 -11.69 -4.03
N GLN A 239 -0.24 -11.25 -5.30
CA GLN A 239 0.04 -12.13 -6.46
C GLN A 239 1.25 -13.05 -6.28
N LEU A 240 2.40 -12.49 -5.91
CA LEU A 240 3.64 -13.26 -5.75
C LEU A 240 3.51 -14.35 -4.67
N ARG A 241 2.81 -14.02 -3.59
CA ARG A 241 2.63 -14.88 -2.42
C ARG A 241 1.69 -16.05 -2.73
N VAL A 242 0.60 -15.78 -3.45
CA VAL A 242 -0.31 -16.82 -3.95
C VAL A 242 0.37 -17.71 -4.98
N HIS A 243 1.13 -17.15 -5.94
CA HIS A 243 1.85 -17.96 -6.94
C HIS A 243 2.90 -18.88 -6.29
N CYS A 244 3.68 -18.39 -5.33
CA CYS A 244 4.63 -19.21 -4.57
C CYS A 244 3.92 -20.33 -3.79
N MET A 245 2.79 -20.01 -3.12
CA MET A 245 1.97 -20.99 -2.40
C MET A 245 1.39 -22.06 -3.34
N ALA A 246 0.84 -21.67 -4.50
CA ALA A 246 0.26 -22.57 -5.49
C ALA A 246 1.29 -23.53 -6.11
N LEU A 247 2.55 -23.10 -6.20
CA LEU A 247 3.69 -23.96 -6.57
C LEU A 247 4.17 -24.87 -5.42
N GLY A 248 3.45 -24.95 -4.29
CA GLY A 248 3.80 -25.77 -3.13
C GLY A 248 4.95 -25.20 -2.27
N MET A 249 5.36 -23.97 -2.55
CA MET A 249 6.53 -23.28 -1.99
C MET A 249 6.12 -21.92 -1.39
N PRO A 250 5.25 -21.88 -0.37
CA PRO A 250 4.83 -20.62 0.25
C PRO A 250 6.03 -19.85 0.79
N ILE A 251 5.98 -18.52 0.71
CA ILE A 251 7.09 -17.66 1.13
C ILE A 251 7.30 -17.78 2.64
N VAL A 252 8.56 -17.85 3.06
CA VAL A 252 8.93 -17.99 4.47
C VAL A 252 8.40 -16.80 5.28
N ASN A 253 7.81 -17.11 6.44
CA ASN A 253 7.14 -16.18 7.36
C ASN A 253 5.95 -15.40 6.73
N ASP A 254 5.23 -15.96 5.76
CA ASP A 254 4.00 -15.32 5.27
C ASP A 254 2.85 -15.44 6.28
N PRO A 255 2.29 -14.32 6.79
CA PRO A 255 1.25 -14.36 7.82
C PRO A 255 -0.17 -14.62 7.27
N PHE A 256 -0.33 -14.86 5.96
CA PHE A 256 -1.63 -15.12 5.32
C PHE A 256 -1.69 -16.47 4.59
N TYR A 257 -0.54 -17.04 4.20
CA TYR A 257 -0.46 -18.22 3.35
C TYR A 257 0.57 -19.24 3.86
N PRO A 258 0.23 -20.55 3.94
CA PRO A 258 -1.07 -21.14 3.62
C PRO A 258 -2.15 -20.88 4.67
N VAL A 259 -1.76 -20.60 5.92
CA VAL A 259 -2.67 -20.34 7.04
C VAL A 259 -2.69 -18.83 7.33
N LEU A 260 -3.88 -18.29 7.55
CA LEU A 260 -4.03 -16.92 8.02
C LEU A 260 -3.75 -16.87 9.52
N LEU A 261 -2.73 -16.11 9.92
CA LEU A 261 -2.46 -15.85 11.33
C LEU A 261 -3.50 -14.86 11.91
N PRO A 262 -3.76 -14.89 13.23
CA PRO A 262 -4.67 -13.94 13.87
C PRO A 262 -4.25 -12.48 13.64
N PRO A 263 -5.19 -11.52 13.73
CA PRO A 263 -4.83 -10.11 13.81
C PRO A 263 -3.82 -9.85 14.93
N ASP A 264 -2.96 -8.84 14.71
CA ASP A 264 -1.98 -8.35 15.67
C ASP A 264 -0.90 -9.36 16.13
N SER A 265 -0.74 -10.47 15.41
CA SER A 265 0.34 -11.45 15.58
C SER A 265 1.64 -11.08 14.85
N ASP A 266 1.99 -9.79 14.77
CA ASP A 266 3.22 -9.34 14.09
C ASP A 266 4.47 -9.79 14.89
N ASP A 267 5.19 -10.78 14.37
CA ASP A 267 6.50 -11.20 14.88
C ASP A 267 7.60 -10.44 14.13
N PHE A 268 8.13 -9.39 14.77
CA PHE A 268 9.16 -8.52 14.21
C PHE A 268 10.50 -9.22 13.93
N ASP A 269 10.79 -10.34 14.60
CA ASP A 269 11.98 -11.16 14.36
C ASP A 269 11.79 -12.10 13.15
N LYS A 270 10.54 -12.29 12.69
CA LYS A 270 10.16 -13.13 11.55
C LYS A 270 9.45 -12.34 10.45
N PRO A 271 10.09 -11.34 9.81
CA PRO A 271 9.51 -10.66 8.66
C PRO A 271 9.28 -11.62 7.50
N LEU A 272 8.21 -11.37 6.74
CA LEU A 272 7.94 -12.01 5.45
C LEU A 272 9.18 -11.92 4.55
N GLN A 273 9.67 -13.07 4.07
CA GLN A 273 10.84 -13.15 3.21
C GLN A 273 10.50 -12.84 1.75
N LEU A 274 9.91 -11.65 1.51
CA LEU A 274 9.62 -11.08 0.20
C LEU A 274 10.13 -9.64 0.15
N LEU A 275 10.98 -9.35 -0.81
CA LEU A 275 11.65 -8.06 -0.98
C LEU A 275 11.38 -7.48 -2.37
N ALA A 276 10.85 -6.28 -2.46
CA ALA A 276 10.80 -5.47 -3.69
C ALA A 276 12.22 -4.96 -4.01
N LYS A 277 12.99 -5.78 -4.72
CA LYS A 277 14.44 -5.64 -4.85
C LYS A 277 14.88 -4.54 -5.80
N SER A 278 14.35 -4.50 -7.02
CA SER A 278 14.73 -3.46 -7.99
C SER A 278 13.61 -3.09 -8.96
N VAL A 279 13.76 -1.91 -9.54
CA VAL A 279 12.76 -1.28 -10.39
C VAL A 279 13.45 -0.44 -11.45
N ALA A 280 13.04 -0.59 -12.71
CA ALA A 280 13.60 0.13 -13.83
C ALA A 280 12.52 0.52 -14.85
N PHE A 281 12.63 1.72 -15.41
CA PHE A 281 11.66 2.29 -16.35
C PHE A 281 12.33 3.41 -17.16
N GLN A 282 11.74 3.73 -18.31
CA GLN A 282 12.02 4.99 -18.99
C GLN A 282 11.17 6.09 -18.36
N ASP A 283 11.80 7.15 -17.88
CA ASP A 283 11.15 8.32 -17.30
C ASP A 283 10.17 8.93 -18.33
N PRO A 284 8.88 9.10 -18.00
CA PRO A 284 7.87 9.56 -18.95
C PRO A 284 7.87 11.08 -19.15
N VAL A 285 8.72 11.82 -18.43
CA VAL A 285 8.88 13.28 -18.51
C VAL A 285 10.19 13.65 -19.22
N SER A 286 11.31 13.04 -18.82
CA SER A 286 12.64 13.32 -19.39
C SER A 286 13.07 12.35 -20.50
N GLY A 287 12.47 11.16 -20.57
CA GLY A 287 12.87 10.10 -21.50
C GLY A 287 14.12 9.32 -21.07
N GLU A 288 14.73 9.65 -19.94
CA GLU A 288 15.93 8.99 -19.41
C GLU A 288 15.62 7.59 -18.86
N LEU A 289 16.59 6.67 -18.90
CA LEU A 289 16.46 5.37 -18.23
C LEU A 289 16.79 5.52 -16.75
N ARG A 290 15.80 5.23 -15.89
CA ARG A 290 15.98 5.18 -14.43
C ARG A 290 15.97 3.75 -13.93
N SER A 291 16.83 3.48 -12.95
CA SER A 291 16.95 2.19 -12.29
C SER A 291 17.32 2.39 -10.82
N PHE A 292 16.61 1.69 -9.93
CA PHE A 292 16.84 1.74 -8.49
C PHE A 292 16.87 0.33 -7.92
N THR A 293 17.73 0.09 -6.93
CA THR A 293 17.88 -1.21 -6.24
C THR A 293 17.90 -1.00 -4.74
N SER A 294 17.13 -1.81 -4.02
CA SER A 294 17.13 -1.86 -2.56
C SER A 294 18.48 -2.37 -2.04
N PRO A 295 19.10 -1.71 -1.05
CA PRO A 295 20.31 -2.20 -0.41
C PRO A 295 20.06 -3.43 0.47
N ARG A 296 18.81 -3.75 0.81
CA ARG A 296 18.46 -4.97 1.56
C ARG A 296 18.75 -6.22 0.72
N SER A 297 19.03 -7.31 1.40
CA SER A 297 19.12 -8.65 0.83
C SER A 297 18.31 -9.61 1.70
N LEU A 298 17.72 -10.64 1.08
CA LEU A 298 17.24 -11.80 1.81
C LEU A 298 18.38 -12.80 1.95
N ALA A 299 18.57 -13.34 3.16
CA ALA A 299 19.56 -14.39 3.41
C ALA A 299 18.87 -15.75 3.36
N LEU A 300 19.48 -16.72 2.67
CA LEU A 300 19.12 -18.12 2.88
C LEU A 300 19.66 -18.59 4.22
N PRO A 301 18.93 -19.46 4.96
CA PRO A 301 19.49 -20.09 6.14
C PRO A 301 20.76 -20.87 5.79
N PRO A 302 21.75 -20.93 6.70
CA PRO A 302 22.95 -21.72 6.49
C PRO A 302 22.61 -23.21 6.29
N ARG A 303 23.56 -23.94 5.69
CA ARG A 303 23.46 -25.40 5.53
C ARG A 303 23.67 -26.13 6.85
#